data_AF-A0A1B3LNQ3-F1
#
_entry.id   AF-A0A1B3LNQ3-F1
#
_cell.length_a   1.000
_cell.length_b   1.000
_cell.length_c   1.000
_cell.angle_alpha   90.00
_cell.angle_beta   90.00
_cell.angle_gamma   90.00
#
_symmetry.space_group_name_H-M   'P 1'
#
loop_
_entity.id
_entity.type
_entity.pdbx_description
1 polymer ?
#
loop_
_entity_poly.entity_id
_entity_poly.type
_entity_poly.pdbx_seq_one_letter_code
_entity_poly.pdbx_strand_id
1 'polypeptide(L)'
;MTQRRRAPPKAWKPGESGNLAGKPKGTRNKATRMVLALMEGGAETITKKVVELAEAGDLAAARLVIERLAPPVRERPISLDLPDTATAEGVSKAQQIVLEAVGSGDLFPGEGQTLAGILETRRKALETEELERRITALEAQR
;
A
#
# COMPACT_ATOMS: atom_id res chain seq x y z
N MET A 1 41.81 3.17 -39.85
CA MET A 1 40.71 4.15 -39.93
C MET A 1 39.39 3.39 -40.02
N THR A 2 38.60 3.37 -38.96
CA THR A 2 37.32 2.64 -38.92
C THR A 2 36.27 3.43 -39.68
N GLN A 3 35.74 2.89 -40.78
CA GLN A 3 34.71 3.55 -41.58
C GLN A 3 33.46 3.81 -40.72
N ARG A 4 33.08 5.08 -40.57
CA ARG A 4 31.82 5.46 -39.91
C ARG A 4 30.66 4.95 -40.77
N ARG A 5 29.83 4.05 -40.23
CA ARG A 5 28.57 3.62 -40.86
C ARG A 5 27.69 4.85 -41.11
N ARG A 6 27.25 5.03 -42.36
CA ARG A 6 26.25 6.05 -42.71
C ARG A 6 24.91 5.71 -42.05
N ALA A 7 24.28 6.71 -41.43
CA ALA A 7 22.95 6.54 -40.86
C ALA A 7 21.92 6.24 -41.99
N PRO A 8 20.96 5.35 -41.77
CA PRO A 8 19.92 5.06 -42.75
C PRO A 8 19.07 6.30 -43.02
N PRO A 9 18.50 6.46 -44.23
CA PRO A 9 17.78 7.67 -44.65
C PRO A 9 16.51 7.99 -43.81
N LYS A 10 16.04 7.04 -42.99
CA LYS A 10 14.91 7.23 -42.06
C LYS A 10 15.34 7.43 -40.60
N ALA A 11 16.64 7.54 -40.32
CA ALA A 11 17.12 7.84 -38.98
C ALA A 11 16.82 9.29 -38.61
N TRP A 12 16.46 9.51 -37.35
CA TRP A 12 16.37 10.87 -36.81
C TRP A 12 17.74 11.55 -36.81
N LYS A 13 17.74 12.88 -36.92
CA LYS A 13 18.98 13.65 -36.87
C LYS A 13 19.62 13.46 -35.49
N PRO A 14 20.96 13.45 -35.39
CA PRO A 14 21.64 13.43 -34.10
C PRO A 14 21.12 14.57 -33.20
N GLY A 15 20.61 14.23 -32.02
CA GLY A 15 20.02 15.19 -31.07
C GLY A 15 18.51 15.42 -31.21
N GLU A 16 17.85 14.89 -32.24
CA GLU A 16 16.40 14.97 -32.41
C GLU A 16 15.74 13.60 -32.11
N SER A 17 14.78 13.58 -31.18
CA SER A 17 13.91 12.42 -30.97
C SER A 17 12.63 12.59 -31.79
N GLY A 18 12.25 11.59 -32.59
CA GLY A 18 10.95 11.58 -33.26
C GLY A 18 9.76 11.35 -32.34
N ASN A 19 10.00 11.16 -31.05
CA ASN A 19 8.96 11.04 -30.04
C ASN A 19 9.30 11.90 -28.82
N LEU A 20 8.95 13.18 -28.89
CA LEU A 20 9.19 14.18 -27.85
C LEU A 20 8.41 13.89 -26.55
N ALA A 21 7.23 13.28 -26.67
CA ALA A 21 6.41 12.89 -25.52
C ALA A 21 6.86 11.57 -24.86
N GLY A 22 7.81 10.87 -25.47
CA GLY A 22 8.25 9.56 -25.02
C GLY A 22 7.19 8.47 -25.21
N LYS A 23 7.44 7.27 -24.65
CA LYS A 23 6.47 6.17 -24.72
C LYS A 23 5.20 6.55 -23.93
N PRO A 24 4.00 6.19 -24.40
CA PRO A 24 2.77 6.40 -23.64
C PRO A 24 2.88 5.85 -22.22
N LYS A 25 2.38 6.60 -21.23
CA LYS A 25 2.38 6.16 -19.82
C LYS A 25 1.70 4.79 -19.72
N GLY A 26 2.32 3.86 -18.97
CA GLY A 26 1.84 2.49 -18.82
C GLY A 26 2.29 1.50 -19.90
N THR A 27 3.04 1.95 -20.91
CA THR A 27 3.59 1.03 -21.94
C THR A 27 4.61 0.07 -21.33
N ARG A 28 4.26 -1.21 -21.24
CA ARG A 28 5.19 -2.28 -20.79
C ARG A 28 6.13 -2.71 -21.93
N ASN A 29 7.38 -3.00 -21.58
CA ASN A 29 8.35 -3.58 -22.52
C ASN A 29 7.81 -4.93 -23.07
N LYS A 30 8.16 -5.26 -24.31
CA LYS A 30 7.84 -6.56 -24.94
C LYS A 30 8.32 -7.73 -24.07
N ALA A 31 9.53 -7.61 -23.49
CA ALA A 31 10.06 -8.60 -22.56
C ALA A 31 9.16 -8.79 -21.33
N THR A 32 8.72 -7.70 -20.70
CA THR A 32 7.81 -7.74 -19.54
C THR A 32 6.46 -8.37 -19.90
N ARG A 33 5.90 -8.05 -21.07
CA ARG A 33 4.64 -8.67 -21.54
C ARG A 33 4.78 -10.17 -21.75
N MET A 34 5.89 -10.60 -22.34
CA MET A 34 6.19 -12.01 -22.55
C MET A 34 6.34 -12.77 -21.22
N VAL A 35 7.08 -12.20 -20.26
CA VAL A 35 7.22 -12.79 -18.92
C VAL A 35 5.86 -12.92 -18.23
N LEU A 36 5.04 -11.86 -18.24
CA LEU A 36 3.70 -11.91 -17.63
C LEU A 36 2.81 -12.98 -18.28
N ALA A 37 2.82 -13.10 -19.61
CA ALA A 37 2.06 -14.13 -20.31
C ALA A 37 2.54 -15.56 -19.96
N LEU A 38 3.86 -15.76 -19.84
CA LEU A 38 4.44 -17.03 -19.38
C LEU A 38 4.08 -17.34 -17.92
N MET A 39 4.02 -16.32 -17.07
CA MET A 39 3.62 -16.47 -15.67
C MET A 39 2.14 -16.79 -15.52
N GLU A 40 1.25 -16.15 -16.30
CA GLU A 40 -0.19 -16.44 -16.27
C GLU A 40 -0.50 -17.87 -16.74
N GLY A 41 0.15 -18.34 -17.81
CA GLY A 41 -0.05 -19.71 -18.31
C GLY A 41 0.75 -20.78 -17.57
N GLY A 42 1.81 -20.40 -16.87
CA GLY A 42 2.77 -21.32 -16.24
C GLY A 42 2.80 -21.27 -14.71
N ALA A 43 1.91 -20.50 -14.07
CA ALA A 43 1.93 -20.27 -12.63
C ALA A 43 1.97 -21.58 -11.83
N GLU A 44 1.12 -22.55 -12.19
CA GLU A 44 1.06 -23.85 -11.53
C GLU A 44 2.38 -24.62 -11.67
N THR A 45 2.91 -24.73 -12.90
CA THR A 45 4.16 -25.45 -13.19
C THR A 45 5.36 -24.81 -12.48
N ILE A 46 5.45 -23.47 -12.50
CA ILE A 46 6.50 -22.72 -11.82
C ILE A 46 6.42 -22.96 -10.31
N THR A 47 5.21 -22.89 -9.74
CA THR A 47 5.00 -23.10 -8.30
C THR A 47 5.40 -24.51 -7.88
N LYS A 48 4.97 -25.54 -8.62
CA LYS A 48 5.40 -26.94 -8.39
C LYS A 48 6.91 -27.08 -8.42
N LYS A 49 7.57 -26.45 -9.42
CA LYS A 49 9.03 -26.54 -9.53
C LYS A 49 9.77 -25.86 -8.37
N VAL A 50 9.26 -24.73 -7.89
CA VAL A 50 9.83 -24.04 -6.72
C VAL A 50 9.67 -24.91 -5.46
N VAL A 51 8.52 -25.59 -5.28
CA VAL A 51 8.32 -26.52 -4.16
C VAL A 51 9.30 -27.70 -4.24
N GLU A 52 9.45 -28.34 -5.39
CA GLU A 52 10.42 -29.44 -5.57
C GLU A 52 11.86 -29.02 -5.22
N LEU A 53 12.28 -27.82 -5.66
CA LEU A 53 13.61 -27.30 -5.36
C LEU A 53 13.78 -27.01 -3.87
N ALA A 54 12.75 -26.47 -3.22
CA ALA A 54 12.73 -26.26 -1.78
C ALA A 54 12.87 -27.58 -1.01
N GLU A 55 12.11 -28.62 -1.40
CA GLU A 55 12.20 -29.96 -0.82
C GLU A 55 13.57 -30.61 -1.05
N ALA A 56 14.23 -30.31 -2.17
CA ALA A 56 15.58 -30.75 -2.48
C ALA A 56 16.70 -29.98 -1.74
N GLY A 57 16.36 -28.99 -0.89
CA GLY A 57 17.30 -28.26 -0.06
C GLY A 57 17.80 -26.93 -0.62
N ASP A 58 17.19 -26.41 -1.70
CA ASP A 58 17.46 -25.05 -2.16
C ASP A 58 16.88 -24.03 -1.16
N LEU A 59 17.76 -23.38 -0.40
CA LEU A 59 17.37 -22.41 0.62
C LEU A 59 16.70 -21.16 0.05
N ALA A 60 16.99 -20.77 -1.19
CA ALA A 60 16.34 -19.63 -1.84
C ALA A 60 14.90 -19.98 -2.23
N ALA A 61 14.68 -21.18 -2.77
CA ALA A 61 13.34 -21.69 -3.04
C ALA A 61 12.53 -21.89 -1.74
N ALA A 62 13.15 -22.47 -0.71
CA ALA A 62 12.51 -22.65 0.60
C ALA A 62 12.11 -21.31 1.24
N ARG A 63 12.98 -20.29 1.16
CA ARG A 63 12.67 -18.93 1.62
C ARG A 63 11.46 -18.35 0.89
N LEU A 64 11.37 -18.48 -0.44
CA LEU A 64 10.22 -18.01 -1.23
C LEU A 64 8.91 -18.69 -0.81
N VAL A 65 8.94 -20.00 -0.56
CA VAL A 65 7.77 -20.76 -0.11
C VAL A 65 7.36 -20.35 1.30
N ILE A 66 8.30 -20.28 2.25
CA ILE A 66 8.04 -19.93 3.65
C ILE A 66 7.50 -18.51 3.77
N GLU A 67 8.10 -17.52 3.09
CA GLU A 67 7.63 -16.13 3.13
C GLU A 67 6.21 -15.96 2.57
N ARG A 68 5.76 -16.86 1.70
CA ARG A 68 4.42 -16.83 1.12
C ARG A 68 3.39 -17.59 1.94
N LEU A 69 3.80 -18.70 2.57
CA LEU A 69 2.96 -19.56 3.40
C LEU A 69 2.78 -19.02 4.82
N ALA A 70 3.87 -18.58 5.43
CA ALA A 70 3.92 -17.96 6.75
C ALA A 70 4.49 -16.55 6.60
N PRO A 71 3.77 -15.62 5.95
CA PRO A 71 4.22 -14.24 5.87
C PRO A 71 4.43 -13.69 7.29
N PRO A 72 5.44 -12.85 7.53
CA PRO A 72 5.58 -12.16 8.80
C PRO A 72 4.26 -11.47 9.12
N VAL A 73 3.69 -11.75 10.30
CA VAL A 73 2.46 -11.11 10.77
C VAL A 73 2.80 -9.62 10.93
N ARG A 74 2.42 -8.82 9.93
CA ARG A 74 2.67 -7.37 9.94
C ARG A 74 1.76 -6.68 10.93
N GLU A 75 0.50 -7.11 10.95
CA GLU A 75 -0.56 -6.60 11.80
C GLU A 75 -1.46 -7.76 12.19
N ARG A 76 -1.99 -7.73 13.41
CA ARG A 76 -2.96 -8.68 13.93
C ARG A 76 -4.26 -7.92 14.23
N PRO A 77 -5.43 -8.56 14.10
CA PRO A 77 -6.66 -7.97 14.61
C PRO A 77 -6.52 -7.68 16.11
N ILE A 78 -6.91 -6.47 16.52
CA ILE A 78 -6.99 -6.06 17.92
C ILE A 78 -8.45 -5.89 18.29
N SER A 79 -8.82 -6.36 19.47
CA SER A 79 -10.16 -6.18 20.02
C SER A 79 -10.07 -5.23 21.20
N LEU A 80 -10.75 -4.10 21.07
CA LEU A 80 -10.89 -3.09 22.11
C LEU A 80 -12.35 -2.75 22.25
N ASP A 81 -12.85 -2.83 23.48
CA ASP A 81 -14.18 -2.33 23.82
C ASP A 81 -14.12 -0.81 23.95
N LEU A 82 -14.36 -0.13 22.84
CA LEU A 82 -14.42 1.34 22.81
C LEU A 82 -15.84 1.82 23.15
N PRO A 83 -15.98 2.92 23.90
CA PRO A 83 -17.26 3.55 24.16
C PRO A 83 -17.83 4.14 22.87
N ASP A 84 -19.09 4.57 22.93
CA ASP A 84 -19.69 5.33 21.83
C ASP A 84 -18.85 6.58 21.51
N THR A 85 -18.43 6.70 20.25
CA THR A 85 -17.61 7.82 19.74
C THR A 85 -18.43 8.79 18.88
N ALA A 86 -19.76 8.83 19.06
CA ALA A 86 -20.65 9.84 18.48
C ALA A 86 -20.43 11.25 19.05
N THR A 87 -19.77 11.37 20.21
CA THR A 87 -19.54 12.66 20.87
C THR A 87 -18.05 12.89 21.13
N ALA A 88 -17.66 14.16 21.29
CA ALA A 88 -16.28 14.51 21.66
C ALA A 88 -15.86 13.89 23.00
N GLU A 89 -16.77 13.82 23.96
CA GLU A 89 -16.55 13.13 25.25
C GLU A 89 -16.31 11.64 25.04
N GLY A 90 -17.12 11.00 24.19
CA GLY A 90 -16.97 9.61 23.80
C GLY A 90 -15.61 9.31 23.17
N VAL A 91 -15.16 10.17 22.26
CA VAL A 91 -13.82 10.07 21.66
C VAL A 91 -12.72 10.23 22.71
N SER A 92 -12.86 11.16 23.65
CA SER A 92 -11.88 11.36 24.74
C SER A 92 -11.80 10.13 25.66
N LYS A 93 -12.94 9.53 26.02
CA LYS A 93 -12.99 8.27 26.77
C LYS A 93 -12.33 7.11 26.01
N ALA A 94 -12.57 7.02 24.70
CA ALA A 94 -11.90 6.02 23.86
C ALA A 94 -10.37 6.22 23.83
N GLN A 95 -9.89 7.47 23.75
CA GLN A 95 -8.45 7.78 23.81
C GLN A 95 -7.83 7.35 25.14
N GLN A 96 -8.54 7.55 26.26
CA GLN A 96 -8.08 7.10 27.57
C GLN A 96 -7.92 5.57 27.64
N ILE A 97 -8.87 4.80 27.10
CA ILE A 97 -8.77 3.33 27.04
C ILE A 97 -7.55 2.89 26.23
N VAL A 98 -7.30 3.53 25.08
CA VAL A 98 -6.11 3.24 24.26
C VAL A 98 -4.83 3.55 25.03
N LEU A 99 -4.79 4.67 25.75
CA LEU A 99 -3.62 5.04 26.56
C LEU A 99 -3.38 4.03 27.68
N GLU A 100 -4.43 3.60 28.38
CA GLU A 100 -4.35 2.59 29.43
C GLU A 100 -3.87 1.24 28.89
N ALA A 101 -4.41 0.79 27.77
CA ALA A 101 -4.03 -0.48 27.14
C ALA A 101 -2.56 -0.49 26.65
N VAL A 102 -2.03 0.67 26.22
CA VAL A 102 -0.59 0.81 25.93
C VAL A 102 0.23 0.80 27.23
N GLY A 103 -0.26 1.48 28.28
CA GLY A 103 0.41 1.56 29.59
C GLY A 103 0.45 0.23 30.34
N SER A 104 -0.56 -0.62 30.18
CA SER A 104 -0.64 -1.97 30.76
C SER A 104 0.17 -3.01 29.95
N GLY A 105 0.52 -2.70 28.70
CA GLY A 105 1.22 -3.60 27.79
C GLY A 105 0.30 -4.52 26.98
N ASP A 106 -1.02 -4.32 27.04
CA ASP A 106 -1.99 -5.06 26.21
C ASP A 106 -1.90 -4.65 24.74
N LEU A 107 -1.48 -3.41 24.46
CA LEU A 107 -1.17 -2.89 23.13
C LEU A 107 0.29 -2.48 23.03
N PHE A 108 0.87 -2.72 21.85
CA PHE A 108 2.15 -2.13 21.52
C PHE A 108 2.01 -0.62 21.27
N PRO A 109 3.06 0.19 21.54
CA PRO A 109 3.03 1.62 21.27
C PRO A 109 2.66 2.00 19.83
N GLY A 110 3.09 1.19 18.84
CA GLY A 110 2.73 1.39 17.43
C GLY A 110 1.24 1.11 17.14
N GLU A 111 0.64 0.12 17.80
CA GLU A 111 -0.81 -0.15 17.73
C GLU A 111 -1.58 1.03 18.35
N GLY A 112 -1.13 1.51 19.52
CA GLY A 112 -1.70 2.68 20.19
C GLY A 112 -1.64 3.96 19.35
N GLN A 113 -0.50 4.23 18.69
CA GLN A 113 -0.35 5.38 17.79
C GLN A 113 -1.34 5.32 16.62
N THR A 114 -1.54 4.13 16.05
CA THR A 114 -2.46 3.91 14.94
C THR A 114 -3.91 4.19 15.38
N LEU A 115 -4.31 3.65 16.52
CA LEU A 115 -5.64 3.89 17.10
C LEU A 115 -5.89 5.35 17.47
N ALA A 116 -4.89 6.02 18.07
CA ALA A 116 -4.98 7.44 18.38
C ALA A 116 -5.23 8.29 17.14
N GLY A 117 -4.61 7.93 16.00
CA GLY A 117 -4.84 8.58 14.70
C GLY A 117 -6.26 8.39 14.16
N ILE A 118 -6.84 7.19 14.32
CA ILE A 118 -8.23 6.92 13.95
C ILE A 118 -9.19 7.76 14.80
N LEU A 119 -8.97 7.80 16.12
CA LEU A 119 -9.79 8.58 17.05
C LEU A 119 -9.69 10.09 16.77
N GLU A 120 -8.51 10.61 16.43
CA GLU A 120 -8.35 12.01 16.04
C GLU A 120 -9.09 12.34 14.74
N THR A 121 -9.10 11.41 13.78
CA THR A 121 -9.88 11.58 12.55
C THR A 121 -11.39 11.64 12.86
N ARG A 122 -11.87 10.80 13.79
CA ARG A 122 -13.26 10.85 14.26
C ARG A 122 -13.57 12.17 14.96
N ARG A 123 -12.69 12.66 15.83
CA ARG A 123 -12.85 13.97 16.50
C ARG A 123 -13.00 15.12 15.49
N LYS A 124 -12.16 15.14 14.45
CA LYS A 124 -12.22 16.16 13.38
C LYS A 124 -13.51 16.10 12.59
N ALA A 125 -14.05 14.90 12.32
CA ALA A 125 -15.33 14.75 11.65
C ALA A 125 -16.47 15.36 12.48
N LEU A 126 -16.52 15.07 13.79
CA LEU A 126 -17.51 15.64 14.70
C LEU A 126 -17.41 17.18 14.78
N GLU A 127 -16.19 17.71 14.84
CA GLU A 127 -15.94 19.15 14.82
C GLU A 127 -16.46 19.80 13.52
N THR A 128 -16.25 19.15 12.38
CA THR A 128 -16.72 19.64 11.08
C THR A 128 -18.25 19.66 11.00
N GLU A 129 -18.91 18.56 11.41
CA GLU A 129 -20.38 18.47 11.47
C GLU A 129 -21.00 19.51 12.41
N GLU A 130 -20.38 19.73 13.58
CA GLU A 130 -20.80 20.74 14.55
C GLU A 130 -20.72 22.16 13.95
N LEU A 131 -19.60 22.48 13.32
CA LEU A 131 -19.38 23.78 12.70
C LEU A 131 -20.34 24.02 11.54
N GLU A 132 -20.55 23.04 10.67
CA GLU A 132 -21.52 23.09 9.59
C GLU A 132 -22.92 23.39 10.14
N ARG A 133 -23.36 22.63 11.14
CA ARG A 133 -24.67 22.84 11.78
C ARG A 133 -24.84 24.26 12.34
N ARG A 134 -23.81 24.79 13.01
CA ARG A 134 -23.83 26.14 13.57
C ARG A 134 -23.86 27.21 12.48
N ILE A 135 -23.10 27.03 11.40
CA ILE A 135 -23.09 27.96 10.26
C ILE A 135 -24.48 28.00 9.62
N THR A 136 -25.07 26.85 9.30
CA THR A 136 -26.41 26.78 8.70
C THR A 136 -27.46 27.44 9.58
N ALA A 137 -27.40 27.23 10.90
CA ALA A 137 -28.34 27.86 11.84
C ALA A 137 -28.21 29.40 11.86
N LEU A 138 -26.99 29.93 11.75
CA LEU A 138 -26.74 31.37 11.68
C LEU A 138 -27.17 31.96 10.33
N GLU A 139 -26.96 31.24 9.23
CA GLU A 139 -27.39 31.65 7.90
C GLU A 139 -28.91 31.66 7.76
N ALA A 140 -29.62 30.74 8.42
CA ALA A 140 -31.08 30.72 8.45
C ALA A 140 -31.72 31.85 9.27
N GLN A 141 -30.94 32.55 10.11
CA GLN A 141 -31.39 33.69 10.91
C GLN A 141 -31.16 35.04 10.20
N ARG A 142 -30.57 35.04 9.01
CA ARG A 142 -30.39 36.22 8.15
C ARG A 142 -31.52 36.35 7.14
#